data_AF-A0A060ZCB5-F1
#
_entry.id   AF-A0A060ZCB5-F1
#
_cell.length_a   1.000
_cell.length_b   1.000
_cell.length_c   1.000
_cell.angle_alpha   90.00
_cell.angle_beta   90.00
_cell.angle_gamma   90.00
#
_symmetry.space_group_name_H-M   'P 1'
#
loop_
_entity.id
_entity.type
_entity.pdbx_description
1 polymer ?
#
loop_
_entity_poly.entity_id
_entity_poly.type
_entity_poly.pdbx_seq_one_letter_code
_entity_poly.pdbx_strand_id
1 'polypeptide(L)'
;MCDESHPALLPDIAIGDLQPGEKVEKCLYVRCVTTGARIFLFHVAYALSTKVEGKDITCRCHKDETVTIETVVPFEVAVKFVSTKFEHLDRVYVDIPFLLMTDILSASPWPLHLVTSQLQLAPTMAAMDQPQSQVEQVVLQTGECASECFSLQCPPVLNGTSSVASGQYLISWKRKSWCADAPVVTTVTTLPHVMVETIPLYVHAELPSFGRVRESMPVRYHIQNRTGLVQDVEMSVEPSDAFMFSGLKQVRLRILPGAEQEMLYNFYPLMAGYQNLPQLNISLLRFPAVSGQLLRRFLPSR
;
A
#
# COMPACT_ATOMS: atom_id res chain seq x y z
N MET A 1 -31.76 1.10 0.58
CA MET A 1 -31.23 0.20 1.62
C MET A 1 -32.15 -1.00 1.62
N CYS A 2 -31.67 -2.16 1.18
CA CYS A 2 -32.49 -3.39 1.18
C CYS A 2 -32.19 -4.12 2.48
N ASP A 3 -33.16 -4.09 3.39
CA ASP A 3 -33.22 -4.97 4.55
C ASP A 3 -33.71 -6.36 4.10
N GLU A 4 -33.27 -7.44 4.75
CA GLU A 4 -33.63 -8.83 4.37
C GLU A 4 -35.11 -9.16 4.64
N SER A 5 -35.84 -8.26 5.31
CA SER A 5 -37.21 -8.48 5.76
C SER A 5 -38.28 -8.20 4.69
N HIS A 6 -37.99 -7.39 3.67
CA HIS A 6 -38.89 -7.10 2.55
C HIS A 6 -38.12 -6.83 1.24
N PRO A 7 -38.56 -7.33 0.07
CA PRO A 7 -37.95 -6.95 -1.19
C PRO A 7 -38.14 -5.45 -1.39
N ALA A 8 -37.04 -4.69 -1.38
CA ALA A 8 -37.11 -3.27 -1.66
C ALA A 8 -37.60 -3.08 -3.10
N LEU A 9 -38.87 -2.67 -3.25
CA LEU A 9 -39.44 -2.32 -4.55
C LEU A 9 -38.78 -1.03 -5.03
N LEU A 10 -38.07 -1.11 -6.15
CA LEU A 10 -37.65 0.07 -6.88
C LEU A 10 -38.89 0.78 -7.43
N PRO A 11 -38.89 2.12 -7.52
CA PRO A 11 -39.96 2.83 -8.22
C PRO A 11 -40.04 2.40 -9.68
N ASP A 12 -41.25 2.42 -10.25
CA ASP A 12 -41.48 2.04 -11.63
C ASP A 12 -40.61 2.86 -12.60
N ILE A 13 -39.92 2.16 -13.50
CA ILE A 13 -39.05 2.77 -14.49
C ILE A 13 -39.86 2.91 -15.78
N ALA A 14 -40.20 4.15 -16.15
CA ALA A 14 -40.90 4.40 -17.40
C ALA A 14 -40.01 4.05 -18.60
N ILE A 15 -40.47 3.08 -19.39
CA ILE A 15 -39.78 2.61 -20.60
C ILE A 15 -40.23 3.41 -21.83
N GLY A 16 -41.48 3.88 -21.84
CA GLY A 16 -42.10 4.57 -22.97
C GLY A 16 -42.78 3.60 -23.95
N ASP A 17 -43.20 4.13 -25.10
CA ASP A 17 -43.80 3.33 -26.17
C ASP A 17 -42.72 2.71 -27.06
N LEU A 18 -42.95 1.46 -27.49
CA LEU A 18 -42.06 0.69 -28.36
C LEU A 18 -42.83 0.21 -29.59
N GLN A 19 -42.29 0.47 -30.78
CA GLN A 19 -42.82 -0.09 -32.02
C GLN A 19 -42.33 -1.53 -32.22
N PRO A 20 -43.03 -2.33 -33.06
CA PRO A 20 -42.59 -3.69 -33.39
C PRO A 20 -41.15 -3.72 -33.93
N GLY A 21 -40.29 -4.49 -33.28
CA GLY A 21 -38.87 -4.64 -33.65
C GLY A 21 -37.93 -3.63 -32.97
N GLU A 22 -38.46 -2.62 -32.28
CA GLU A 22 -37.65 -1.70 -31.49
C GLU A 22 -37.14 -2.36 -30.19
N LYS A 23 -36.02 -1.82 -29.69
CA LYS A 23 -35.41 -2.23 -28.43
C LYS A 23 -35.08 -0.98 -27.63
N VAL A 24 -35.23 -1.10 -26.32
CA VAL A 24 -34.85 -0.08 -25.35
C VAL A 24 -34.02 -0.72 -24.27
N GLU A 25 -32.96 -0.02 -23.88
CA GLU A 25 -32.05 -0.45 -22.83
C GLU A 25 -32.03 0.61 -21.73
N LYS A 26 -32.10 0.16 -20.48
CA LYS A 26 -31.99 1.01 -19.28
C LYS A 26 -30.96 0.41 -18.35
N CYS A 27 -29.97 1.21 -17.95
CA CYS A 27 -28.94 0.77 -17.01
C CYS A 27 -29.40 1.01 -15.57
N LEU A 28 -29.23 0.01 -14.71
CA LEU A 28 -29.51 0.08 -13.28
C LEU A 28 -28.25 -0.27 -12.50
N TYR A 29 -27.99 0.50 -11.45
CA TYR A 29 -26.87 0.26 -10.54
C TYR A 29 -27.40 -0.17 -9.19
N VAL A 30 -26.95 -1.33 -8.73
CA VAL A 30 -27.35 -1.89 -7.45
C VAL A 30 -26.13 -1.99 -6.55
N ARG A 31 -26.24 -1.41 -5.35
CA ARG A 31 -25.26 -1.56 -4.28
C ARG A 31 -25.73 -2.61 -3.30
N CYS A 32 -25.03 -3.73 -3.26
CA CYS A 32 -25.26 -4.80 -2.29
C CYS A 32 -24.34 -4.60 -1.08
N VAL A 33 -24.87 -4.77 0.13
CA VAL A 33 -24.12 -4.61 1.39
C VAL A 33 -23.39 -5.90 1.78
N THR A 34 -23.96 -7.04 1.39
CA THR A 34 -23.48 -8.38 1.70
C THR A 34 -23.22 -9.18 0.41
N THR A 35 -22.33 -10.15 0.49
CA THR A 35 -22.01 -11.08 -0.61
C THR A 35 -23.00 -12.25 -0.69
N GLY A 36 -22.93 -13.02 -1.78
CA GLY A 36 -23.77 -14.20 -2.04
C GLY A 36 -24.77 -14.00 -3.17
N ALA A 37 -25.61 -15.02 -3.41
CA ALA A 37 -26.63 -14.99 -4.45
C ALA A 37 -27.75 -13.99 -4.12
N ARG A 38 -28.12 -13.17 -5.08
CA ARG A 38 -29.23 -12.22 -5.00
C ARG A 38 -30.20 -12.49 -6.14
N ILE A 39 -31.47 -12.60 -5.80
CA ILE A 39 -32.53 -12.86 -6.77
C ILE A 39 -33.22 -11.53 -7.06
N PHE A 40 -33.22 -11.13 -8.33
CA PHE A 40 -33.92 -9.95 -8.82
C PHE A 40 -35.14 -10.38 -9.62
N LEU A 41 -36.31 -9.91 -9.22
CA LEU A 41 -37.55 -10.07 -9.96
C LEU A 41 -37.80 -8.82 -10.80
N PHE A 42 -37.89 -8.99 -12.10
CA PHE A 42 -38.25 -7.96 -13.05
C PHE A 42 -39.72 -8.16 -13.45
N HIS A 43 -40.57 -7.24 -13.01
CA HIS A 43 -41.96 -7.16 -13.42
C HIS A 43 -42.10 -6.08 -14.51
N VAL A 44 -42.58 -6.46 -15.69
CA VAL A 44 -42.83 -5.53 -16.80
C VAL A 44 -44.33 -5.51 -17.09
N ALA A 45 -44.99 -4.40 -16.81
CA ALA A 45 -46.37 -4.15 -17.21
C ALA A 45 -46.43 -3.29 -18.48
N TYR A 46 -47.27 -3.66 -19.45
CA TYR A 46 -47.40 -2.93 -20.72
C TYR A 46 -48.83 -3.01 -21.28
N ALA A 47 -49.18 -2.09 -22.17
CA ALA A 47 -50.44 -2.12 -22.90
C ALA A 47 -50.16 -2.31 -24.40
N LEU A 48 -50.89 -3.22 -25.04
CA LEU A 48 -50.81 -3.47 -26.47
C LEU A 48 -52.14 -3.12 -27.12
N SER A 49 -52.12 -2.23 -28.11
CA SER A 49 -53.30 -1.92 -28.93
C SER A 49 -53.23 -2.70 -30.23
N THR A 50 -54.25 -3.50 -30.53
CA THR A 50 -54.33 -4.33 -31.74
C THR A 50 -55.74 -4.34 -32.31
N LYS A 51 -55.87 -4.62 -33.62
CA LYS A 51 -57.16 -4.75 -34.31
C LYS A 51 -57.57 -6.21 -34.41
N VAL A 52 -58.67 -6.57 -33.76
CA VAL A 52 -59.28 -7.91 -33.89
C VAL A 52 -60.66 -7.72 -34.53
N GLU A 53 -60.89 -8.38 -35.65
CA GLU A 53 -62.17 -8.29 -36.41
C GLU A 53 -62.61 -6.84 -36.73
N GLY A 54 -61.65 -5.95 -36.98
CA GLY A 54 -61.92 -4.55 -37.32
C GLY A 54 -62.22 -3.62 -36.13
N LYS A 55 -62.18 -4.13 -34.89
CA LYS A 55 -62.30 -3.33 -33.66
C LYS A 55 -60.94 -3.14 -33.00
N ASP A 56 -60.66 -1.93 -32.54
CA ASP A 56 -59.48 -1.62 -31.73
C ASP A 56 -59.65 -2.17 -30.31
N ILE A 57 -58.71 -3.01 -29.87
CA ILE A 57 -58.67 -3.61 -28.54
C ILE A 57 -57.34 -3.25 -27.89
N THR A 58 -57.40 -2.72 -26.67
CA THR A 58 -56.21 -2.48 -25.84
C THR A 58 -56.12 -3.55 -24.74
N CYS A 59 -55.10 -4.39 -24.85
CA CYS A 59 -54.79 -5.43 -23.86
C CYS A 59 -53.77 -4.90 -22.85
N ARG A 60 -54.06 -5.01 -21.55
CA ARG A 60 -53.06 -4.79 -20.49
C ARG A 60 -52.40 -6.13 -20.17
N CYS A 61 -51.09 -6.18 -20.38
CA CYS A 61 -50.28 -7.38 -20.25
C CYS A 61 -49.20 -7.14 -19.19
N HIS A 62 -48.67 -8.22 -18.63
CA HIS A 62 -47.47 -8.17 -17.82
C HIS A 62 -46.59 -9.38 -18.11
N LYS A 63 -45.30 -9.26 -17.78
CA LYS A 63 -44.34 -10.34 -17.85
C LYS A 63 -43.39 -10.24 -16.65
N ASP A 64 -43.16 -11.37 -16.01
CA ASP A 64 -42.19 -11.52 -14.92
C ASP A 64 -40.97 -12.30 -15.41
N GLU A 65 -39.79 -11.85 -15.00
CA GLU A 65 -38.53 -12.56 -15.21
C GLU A 65 -37.70 -12.52 -13.93
N THR A 66 -37.04 -13.62 -13.61
CA THR A 66 -36.20 -13.70 -12.40
C THR A 66 -34.75 -13.92 -12.81
N VAL A 67 -33.85 -13.09 -12.27
CA VAL A 67 -32.41 -13.18 -12.52
C VAL A 67 -31.67 -13.33 -11.20
N THR A 68 -30.85 -14.38 -11.10
CA THR A 68 -29.95 -14.56 -9.96
C THR A 68 -28.58 -13.98 -10.29
N ILE A 69 -28.08 -13.08 -9.45
CA ILE A 69 -26.76 -12.45 -9.56
C ILE A 69 -25.94 -12.79 -8.33
N GLU A 70 -24.73 -13.29 -8.54
CA GLU A 70 -23.76 -13.48 -7.46
C GLU A 70 -23.06 -12.17 -7.12
N THR A 71 -23.00 -11.87 -5.83
CA THR A 71 -22.32 -10.68 -5.31
C THR A 71 -21.05 -11.09 -4.56
N VAL A 72 -19.93 -10.47 -4.91
CA VAL A 72 -18.61 -10.76 -4.37
C VAL A 72 -17.96 -9.50 -3.81
N VAL A 73 -16.95 -9.68 -2.95
CA VAL A 73 -16.02 -8.59 -2.63
C VAL A 73 -15.19 -8.33 -3.89
N PRO A 74 -15.13 -7.08 -4.40
CA PRO A 74 -14.55 -6.81 -5.72
C PRO A 74 -13.03 -6.99 -5.76
N PHE A 75 -12.35 -6.76 -4.64
CA PHE A 75 -10.92 -6.94 -4.49
C PHE A 75 -10.53 -7.13 -3.03
N GLU A 76 -9.39 -7.77 -2.82
CA GLU A 76 -8.71 -7.85 -1.53
C GLU A 76 -7.56 -6.83 -1.52
N VAL A 77 -7.36 -6.16 -0.39
CA VAL A 77 -6.25 -5.23 -0.19
C VAL A 77 -5.31 -5.80 0.86
N ALA A 78 -4.15 -6.28 0.44
CA ALA A 78 -3.10 -6.70 1.35
C ALA A 78 -2.15 -5.54 1.64
N VAL A 79 -1.75 -5.39 2.90
CA VAL A 79 -0.90 -4.29 3.36
C VAL A 79 0.35 -4.86 4.02
N LYS A 80 1.52 -4.32 3.68
CA LYS A 80 2.81 -4.76 4.23
C LYS A 80 3.65 -3.55 4.61
N PHE A 81 4.31 -3.61 5.76
CA PHE A 81 5.37 -2.69 6.11
C PHE A 81 6.71 -3.33 5.75
N VAL A 82 7.52 -2.62 4.97
CA VAL A 82 8.86 -3.09 4.58
C VAL A 82 9.89 -2.00 4.80
N SER A 83 11.15 -2.38 4.98
CA SER A 83 12.25 -1.43 5.04
C SER A 83 12.47 -0.78 3.67
N THR A 84 13.32 0.25 3.61
CA THR A 84 13.78 0.83 2.34
C THR A 84 14.55 -0.16 1.45
N LYS A 85 14.89 -1.34 1.98
CA LYS A 85 15.48 -2.48 1.26
C LYS A 85 14.46 -3.58 0.94
N PHE A 86 13.16 -3.31 1.10
CA PHE A 86 12.06 -4.26 0.86
C PHE A 86 12.08 -5.51 1.76
N GLU A 87 12.67 -5.41 2.96
CA GLU A 87 12.61 -6.47 3.96
C GLU A 87 11.37 -6.28 4.85
N HIS A 88 10.66 -7.35 5.18
CA HIS A 88 9.47 -7.29 6.04
C HIS A 88 9.77 -6.70 7.42
N LEU A 89 8.88 -5.83 7.90
CA LEU A 89 8.96 -5.18 9.21
C LEU A 89 7.77 -5.54 10.10
N ASP A 90 8.05 -6.23 11.21
CA ASP A 90 7.06 -6.41 12.29
C ASP A 90 6.93 -5.15 13.18
N ARG A 91 7.92 -4.26 13.08
CA ARG A 91 8.03 -3.02 13.84
C ARG A 91 8.77 -1.96 13.03
N VAL A 92 8.41 -0.72 13.25
CA VAL A 92 9.06 0.47 12.68
C VAL A 92 9.79 1.23 13.78
N TYR A 93 10.71 2.09 13.37
CA TYR A 93 11.52 2.86 14.31
C TYR A 93 11.21 4.35 14.17
N VAL A 94 11.15 5.04 15.32
CA VAL A 94 10.91 6.48 15.38
C VAL A 94 11.92 7.21 14.52
N ASP A 95 11.42 8.12 13.69
CA ASP A 95 12.20 8.94 12.76
C ASP A 95 13.08 8.13 11.79
N ILE A 96 12.70 6.89 11.47
CA ILE A 96 13.35 6.11 10.42
C ILE A 96 12.34 5.85 9.29
N PRO A 97 12.70 6.20 8.03
CA PRO A 97 11.86 5.91 6.89
C PRO A 97 11.64 4.40 6.68
N PHE A 98 10.41 4.05 6.31
CA PHE A 98 10.02 2.72 5.88
C PHE A 98 8.98 2.83 4.76
N LEU A 99 8.65 1.71 4.12
CA LEU A 99 7.71 1.66 3.01
C LEU A 99 6.41 0.97 3.44
N LEU A 100 5.28 1.59 3.11
CA LEU A 100 3.96 0.96 3.15
C LEU A 100 3.65 0.47 1.74
N MET A 101 3.53 -0.85 1.58
CA MET A 101 3.11 -1.46 0.32
C MET A 101 1.66 -1.91 0.43
N THR A 102 0.86 -1.60 -0.60
CA THR A 102 -0.54 -2.03 -0.72
C THR A 102 -0.74 -2.80 -2.01
N ASP A 103 -1.18 -4.04 -1.93
CA ASP A 103 -1.49 -4.91 -3.06
C ASP A 103 -3.01 -5.03 -3.21
N ILE A 104 -3.57 -4.59 -4.35
CA ILE A 104 -4.99 -4.66 -4.68
C ILE A 104 -5.22 -5.84 -5.63
N LEU A 105 -5.68 -6.97 -5.11
CA LEU A 105 -5.97 -8.17 -5.89
C LEU A 105 -7.44 -8.19 -6.31
N SER A 106 -7.71 -8.14 -7.61
CA SER A 106 -9.06 -8.17 -8.15
C SER A 106 -9.68 -9.56 -8.04
N ALA A 107 -10.80 -9.66 -7.33
CA ALA A 107 -11.65 -10.86 -7.26
C ALA A 107 -12.97 -10.69 -8.05
N SER A 108 -13.18 -9.50 -8.62
CA SER A 108 -14.35 -9.18 -9.43
C SER A 108 -14.36 -10.00 -10.73
N PRO A 109 -15.50 -10.58 -11.13
CA PRO A 109 -15.62 -11.24 -12.44
C PRO A 109 -15.63 -10.25 -13.62
N TRP A 110 -15.70 -8.94 -13.34
CA TRP A 110 -15.66 -7.88 -14.34
C TRP A 110 -14.42 -7.00 -14.15
N PRO A 111 -13.89 -6.43 -15.23
CA PRO A 111 -12.76 -5.52 -15.12
C PRO A 111 -13.11 -4.30 -14.27
N LEU A 112 -12.19 -3.93 -13.38
CA LEU A 112 -12.33 -2.81 -12.46
C LEU A 112 -11.43 -1.67 -12.92
N HIS A 113 -12.00 -0.48 -13.07
CA HIS A 113 -11.25 0.74 -13.31
C HIS A 113 -11.00 1.46 -11.98
N LEU A 114 -9.74 1.47 -11.55
CA LEU A 114 -9.26 2.23 -10.41
C LEU A 114 -9.11 3.69 -10.84
N VAL A 115 -10.01 4.55 -10.37
CA VAL A 115 -10.01 5.97 -10.72
C VAL A 115 -8.83 6.64 -10.04
N THR A 116 -8.69 6.43 -8.73
CA THR A 116 -7.60 6.98 -7.91
C THR A 116 -7.55 6.26 -6.56
N SER A 117 -6.41 6.33 -5.89
CA SER A 117 -6.23 5.97 -4.49
C SER A 117 -5.83 7.17 -3.63
N GLN A 118 -6.11 7.09 -2.33
CA GLN A 118 -5.69 8.10 -1.37
C GLN A 118 -5.27 7.45 -0.05
N LEU A 119 -4.12 7.91 0.45
CA LEU A 119 -3.62 7.53 1.78
C LEU A 119 -4.00 8.60 2.80
N GLN A 120 -4.84 8.23 3.77
CA GLN A 120 -5.22 9.07 4.91
C GLN A 120 -4.48 8.61 6.16
N LEU A 121 -3.33 9.22 6.43
CA LEU A 121 -2.47 8.84 7.55
C LEU A 121 -3.06 9.26 8.90
N ALA A 122 -2.82 8.42 9.92
CA ALA A 122 -3.08 8.80 11.31
C ALA A 122 -2.08 9.90 11.77
N PRO A 123 -2.40 10.70 12.81
CA PRO A 123 -1.49 11.74 13.32
C PRO A 123 -0.11 11.25 13.77
N THR A 124 0.01 9.95 14.06
CA THR A 124 1.24 9.25 14.46
C THR A 124 2.11 8.83 13.27
N MET A 125 1.71 9.15 12.05
CA MET A 125 2.39 8.76 10.82
C MET A 125 2.54 9.97 9.90
N ALA A 126 3.70 10.08 9.25
CA ALA A 126 3.99 11.12 8.27
C ALA A 126 4.44 10.48 6.96
N ALA A 127 4.01 11.05 5.84
CA ALA A 127 4.57 10.72 4.54
C ALA A 127 5.88 11.50 4.34
N MET A 128 6.90 10.84 3.79
CA MET A 128 8.18 11.46 3.45
C MET A 128 8.08 12.33 2.20
N ASP A 129 7.11 12.03 1.35
CA ASP A 129 6.77 12.70 0.11
C ASP A 129 5.27 13.05 0.09
N GLN A 130 4.81 13.69 -0.98
CA GLN A 130 3.38 13.91 -1.19
C GLN A 130 2.77 12.64 -1.79
N PRO A 131 2.00 11.83 -1.03
CA PRO A 131 1.51 10.55 -1.53
C PRO A 131 0.53 10.79 -2.69
N GLN A 132 0.85 10.24 -3.86
CA GLN A 132 0.00 10.27 -5.05
C GLN A 132 -0.45 8.86 -5.41
N SER A 133 -1.60 8.77 -6.09
CA SER A 133 -2.13 7.52 -6.62
C SER A 133 -1.22 6.99 -7.75
N GLN A 134 -0.53 5.88 -7.50
CA GLN A 134 0.25 5.12 -8.47
C GLN A 134 -0.63 4.16 -9.30
N VAL A 135 -1.85 3.88 -8.82
CA VAL A 135 -2.87 3.10 -9.54
C VAL A 135 -3.91 3.95 -10.26
N GLU A 136 -3.62 5.23 -10.50
CA GLU A 136 -4.57 6.12 -11.16
C GLU A 136 -4.88 5.64 -12.59
N GLN A 137 -6.17 5.56 -12.92
CA GLN A 137 -6.69 5.06 -14.20
C GLN A 137 -6.28 3.61 -14.57
N VAL A 138 -5.81 2.81 -13.60
CA VAL A 138 -5.46 1.41 -13.85
C VAL A 138 -6.72 0.57 -14.01
N VAL A 139 -6.70 -0.38 -14.95
CA VAL A 139 -7.78 -1.36 -15.14
C VAL A 139 -7.27 -2.73 -14.72
N LEU A 140 -7.92 -3.33 -13.71
CA LEU A 140 -7.64 -4.69 -13.24
C LEU A 140 -8.66 -5.69 -13.79
N GLN A 141 -8.18 -6.74 -14.43
CA GLN A 141 -8.95 -7.94 -14.75
C GLN A 141 -9.08 -8.86 -13.53
N THR A 142 -9.93 -9.88 -13.63
CA THR A 142 -10.05 -10.91 -12.60
C THR A 142 -8.70 -11.59 -12.34
N GLY A 143 -8.27 -11.61 -11.08
CA GLY A 143 -7.00 -12.22 -10.66
C GLY A 143 -5.76 -11.35 -10.89
N GLU A 144 -5.89 -10.18 -11.51
CA GLU A 144 -4.78 -9.23 -11.61
C GLU A 144 -4.58 -8.47 -10.29
N CYS A 145 -3.34 -8.04 -10.08
CA CYS A 145 -2.92 -7.28 -8.90
C CYS A 145 -2.27 -5.97 -9.32
N ALA A 146 -2.65 -4.88 -8.67
CA ALA A 146 -1.93 -3.61 -8.73
C ALA A 146 -1.32 -3.31 -7.36
N SER A 147 -0.08 -2.84 -7.35
CA SER A 147 0.66 -2.56 -6.11
C SER A 147 1.07 -1.10 -6.05
N GLU A 148 0.97 -0.51 -4.86
CA GLU A 148 1.50 0.83 -4.57
C GLU A 148 2.52 0.77 -3.45
N CYS A 149 3.40 1.75 -3.41
CA CYS A 149 4.44 1.87 -2.40
C CYS A 149 4.57 3.33 -1.93
N PHE A 150 4.35 3.57 -0.64
CA PHE A 150 4.43 4.90 -0.03
C PHE A 150 5.58 4.96 0.97
N SER A 151 6.38 6.02 0.93
CA SER A 151 7.48 6.23 1.89
C SER A 151 6.96 6.96 3.12
N LEU A 152 7.01 6.31 4.27
CA LEU A 152 6.46 6.80 5.53
C LEU A 152 7.53 6.89 6.61
N GLN A 153 7.24 7.68 7.64
CA GLN A 153 8.01 7.79 8.86
C GLN A 153 7.06 7.93 10.05
N CYS A 154 7.46 7.40 11.21
CA CYS A 154 6.74 7.58 12.45
C CYS A 154 7.46 8.65 13.30
N PRO A 155 6.86 9.83 13.51
CA PRO A 155 7.42 10.86 14.39
C PRO A 155 7.47 10.41 15.87
N PRO A 156 8.20 11.11 16.75
CA PRO A 156 8.26 10.78 18.16
C PRO A 156 6.89 10.80 18.83
N VAL A 157 6.52 9.69 19.48
CA VAL A 157 5.22 9.53 20.13
C VAL A 157 5.31 9.96 21.59
N LEU A 158 4.52 10.96 21.98
CA LEU A 158 4.56 11.61 23.30
C LEU A 158 4.23 10.67 24.49
N ASN A 159 3.55 9.55 24.26
CA ASN A 159 2.95 8.73 25.31
C ASN A 159 3.57 7.33 25.47
N GLY A 160 4.73 7.05 24.85
CA GLY A 160 5.42 5.75 25.00
C GLY A 160 4.60 4.54 24.55
N THR A 161 3.56 4.74 23.74
CA THR A 161 2.75 3.65 23.18
C THR A 161 3.60 2.86 22.19
N SER A 162 3.72 1.55 22.43
CA SER A 162 4.50 0.65 21.59
C SER A 162 3.82 0.26 20.28
N SER A 163 2.54 0.63 20.10
CA SER A 163 1.77 0.38 18.88
C SER A 163 0.98 1.64 18.51
N VAL A 164 1.00 2.00 17.22
CA VAL A 164 0.32 3.19 16.71
C VAL A 164 -0.57 2.84 15.52
N ALA A 165 -1.64 3.62 15.33
CA ALA A 165 -2.46 3.52 14.14
C ALA A 165 -1.69 4.07 12.93
N SER A 166 -1.89 3.43 11.77
CA SER A 166 -1.25 3.86 10.51
C SER A 166 -2.14 4.78 9.70
N GLY A 167 -3.47 4.57 9.74
CA GLY A 167 -4.45 5.36 9.03
C GLY A 167 -5.42 4.51 8.21
N GLN A 168 -5.83 5.05 7.06
CA GLN A 168 -6.77 4.43 6.13
C GLN A 168 -6.26 4.57 4.69
N TYR A 169 -6.57 3.58 3.87
CA TYR A 169 -6.32 3.58 2.44
C TYR A 169 -7.64 3.53 1.69
N LEU A 170 -7.88 4.52 0.84
CA LEU A 170 -9.14 4.72 0.13
C LEU A 170 -8.91 4.46 -1.35
N ILE A 171 -9.76 3.65 -1.96
CA ILE A 171 -9.72 3.35 -3.39
C ILE A 171 -11.03 3.79 -4.00
N SER A 172 -10.97 4.71 -4.95
CA SER A 172 -12.12 5.10 -5.75
C SER A 172 -12.09 4.34 -7.07
N TRP A 173 -13.13 3.55 -7.35
CA TRP A 173 -13.16 2.64 -8.47
C TRP A 173 -14.56 2.52 -9.06
N LYS A 174 -14.65 2.00 -10.29
CA LYS A 174 -15.89 1.62 -10.93
C LYS A 174 -15.69 0.38 -11.78
N ARG A 175 -16.76 -0.35 -12.08
CA ARG A 175 -16.69 -1.41 -13.10
C ARG A 175 -16.43 -0.76 -14.45
N LYS A 176 -15.52 -1.33 -15.24
CA LYS A 176 -15.35 -0.96 -16.63
C LYS A 176 -16.58 -1.46 -17.39
N SER A 177 -17.54 -0.58 -17.56
CA SER A 177 -18.80 -0.87 -18.24
C SER A 177 -18.85 -0.20 -19.60
N TRP A 178 -19.77 -0.65 -20.46
CA TRP A 178 -20.07 0.00 -21.73
C TRP A 178 -20.71 1.39 -21.55
N CYS A 179 -21.31 1.64 -20.38
CA CYS A 179 -21.91 2.94 -20.03
C CYS A 179 -20.86 3.87 -19.41
N ALA A 180 -20.68 5.06 -19.99
CA ALA A 180 -19.72 6.07 -19.53
C ALA A 180 -20.03 6.57 -18.11
N ASP A 181 -21.32 6.61 -17.76
CA ASP A 181 -21.86 7.21 -16.52
C ASP A 181 -21.89 6.25 -15.32
N ALA A 182 -21.14 5.14 -15.39
CA ALA A 182 -21.07 4.21 -14.27
C ALA A 182 -20.57 4.93 -12.99
N PRO A 183 -21.31 4.82 -11.87
CA PRO A 183 -20.99 5.55 -10.65
C PRO A 183 -19.67 5.05 -10.06
N VAL A 184 -18.90 6.01 -9.54
CA VAL A 184 -17.67 5.71 -8.79
C VAL A 184 -18.04 5.35 -7.36
N VAL A 185 -17.44 4.27 -6.88
CA VAL A 185 -17.58 3.78 -5.50
C VAL A 185 -16.24 3.91 -4.81
N THR A 186 -16.25 4.32 -3.55
CA THR A 186 -15.06 4.37 -2.71
C THR A 186 -15.09 3.21 -1.71
N THR A 187 -14.05 2.37 -1.74
CA THR A 187 -13.77 1.37 -0.72
C THR A 187 -12.73 1.92 0.25
N VAL A 188 -12.94 1.73 1.55
CA VAL A 188 -12.02 2.17 2.60
C VAL A 188 -11.45 0.95 3.30
N THR A 189 -10.12 0.84 3.32
CA THR A 189 -9.38 -0.20 4.03
C THR A 189 -8.66 0.43 5.22
N THR A 190 -8.99 0.00 6.43
CA THR A 190 -8.25 0.42 7.63
C THR A 190 -6.86 -0.20 7.60
N LEU A 191 -5.82 0.62 7.74
CA LEU A 191 -4.45 0.13 7.78
C LEU A 191 -4.16 -0.52 9.14
N PRO A 192 -3.35 -1.59 9.18
CA PRO A 192 -2.98 -2.24 10.43
C PRO A 192 -2.22 -1.29 11.35
N HIS A 193 -2.37 -1.51 12.65
CA HIS A 193 -1.49 -0.92 13.64
C HIS A 193 -0.07 -1.49 13.48
N VAL A 194 0.93 -0.66 13.75
CA VAL A 194 2.34 -1.06 13.67
C VAL A 194 3.03 -0.82 15.00
N MET A 195 3.92 -1.74 15.37
CA MET A 195 4.74 -1.57 16.56
C MET A 195 5.80 -0.50 16.30
N VAL A 196 6.02 0.40 17.24
CA VAL A 196 6.97 1.50 17.13
C VAL A 196 8.00 1.41 18.24
N GLU A 197 9.28 1.48 17.88
CA GLU A 197 10.38 1.48 18.82
C GLU A 197 11.32 2.66 18.61
N THR A 198 11.97 3.11 19.67
CA THR A 198 13.05 4.10 19.56
C THR A 198 14.38 3.38 19.52
N ILE A 199 15.24 3.74 18.58
CA ILE A 199 16.61 3.21 18.51
C ILE A 199 17.58 4.20 19.17
N PRO A 200 18.51 3.75 20.03
CA PRO A 200 19.44 4.66 20.71
C PRO A 200 20.51 5.24 19.78
N LEU A 201 20.90 4.49 18.75
CA LEU A 201 21.78 4.96 17.68
C LEU A 201 21.09 4.81 16.33
N TYR A 202 21.10 5.86 15.54
CA TYR A 202 20.78 5.77 14.12
C TYR A 202 22.06 5.81 13.30
N VAL A 203 22.15 4.92 12.33
CA VAL A 203 23.35 4.77 11.50
C VAL A 203 22.94 4.78 10.05
N HIS A 204 23.57 5.61 9.23
CA HIS A 204 23.41 5.56 7.77
C HIS A 204 24.76 5.75 7.09
N ALA A 205 24.83 5.44 5.80
CA ALA A 205 26.06 5.53 5.04
C ALA A 205 25.84 6.30 3.74
N GLU A 206 26.78 7.19 3.42
CA GLU A 206 26.94 7.76 2.09
C GLU A 206 28.00 6.95 1.36
N LEU A 207 27.62 6.38 0.21
CA LEU A 207 28.53 5.65 -0.66
C LEU A 207 28.17 5.87 -2.13
N PRO A 208 29.16 5.77 -3.04
CA PRO A 208 28.90 5.77 -4.48
C PRO A 208 27.96 4.64 -4.90
N SER A 209 27.20 4.86 -5.98
CA SER A 209 26.28 3.86 -6.55
C SER A 209 26.98 2.63 -7.14
N PHE A 210 28.28 2.74 -7.44
CA PHE A 210 29.13 1.63 -7.88
C PHE A 210 30.58 1.89 -7.51
N GLY A 211 31.34 0.81 -7.34
CA GLY A 211 32.80 0.84 -7.23
C GLY A 211 33.48 0.43 -8.54
N ARG A 212 34.72 0.87 -8.74
CA ARG A 212 35.58 0.38 -9.82
C ARG A 212 36.79 -0.34 -9.24
N VAL A 213 37.15 -1.47 -9.86
CA VAL A 213 38.31 -2.26 -9.44
C VAL A 213 39.56 -1.39 -9.54
N ARG A 214 40.34 -1.39 -8.46
CA ARG A 214 41.58 -0.59 -8.31
C ARG A 214 41.38 0.93 -8.31
N GLU A 215 40.18 1.41 -8.00
CA GLU A 215 39.91 2.83 -7.76
C GLU A 215 39.45 3.06 -6.31
N SER A 216 39.71 4.25 -5.78
CA SER A 216 39.27 4.58 -4.42
C SER A 216 37.77 4.84 -4.38
N MET A 217 37.10 4.24 -3.41
CA MET A 217 35.67 4.34 -3.15
C MET A 217 35.46 4.87 -1.72
N PRO A 218 35.26 6.19 -1.53
CA PRO A 218 35.01 6.77 -0.22
C PRO A 218 33.61 6.39 0.29
N VAL A 219 33.54 5.95 1.53
CA VAL A 219 32.30 5.63 2.25
C VAL A 219 32.29 6.39 3.56
N ARG A 220 31.25 7.19 3.79
CA ARG A 220 31.04 7.88 5.07
C ARG A 220 29.95 7.18 5.84
N TYR A 221 30.23 6.87 7.10
CA TYR A 221 29.22 6.42 8.04
C TYR A 221 28.87 7.56 8.99
N HIS A 222 27.57 7.79 9.16
CA HIS A 222 27.01 8.77 10.06
C HIS A 222 26.37 8.02 11.22
N ILE A 223 26.87 8.23 12.44
CA ILE A 223 26.37 7.60 13.65
C ILE A 223 25.77 8.69 14.54
N GLN A 224 24.45 8.74 14.60
CA GLN A 224 23.71 9.71 15.38
C GLN A 224 23.28 9.13 16.73
N ASN A 225 23.62 9.81 17.82
CA ASN A 225 23.12 9.49 19.14
C ASN A 225 21.73 10.10 19.35
N ARG A 226 20.70 9.25 19.37
CA ARG A 226 19.30 9.67 19.58
C ARG A 226 18.86 9.61 21.04
N THR A 227 19.78 9.36 21.97
CA THR A 227 19.49 9.32 23.41
C THR A 227 19.80 10.66 24.08
N GLY A 228 19.19 10.88 25.24
CA GLY A 228 19.54 12.01 26.13
C GLY A 228 20.84 11.82 26.92
N LEU A 229 21.62 10.77 26.65
CA LEU A 229 22.84 10.40 27.39
C LEU A 229 24.03 10.27 26.45
N VAL A 230 25.24 10.53 26.96
CA VAL A 230 26.47 10.25 26.20
C VAL A 230 26.57 8.74 25.94
N GLN A 231 26.79 8.35 24.69
CA GLN A 231 26.98 6.95 24.31
C GLN A 231 28.45 6.63 24.13
N ASP A 232 28.92 5.59 24.81
CA ASP A 232 30.23 4.98 24.55
C ASP A 232 30.05 3.92 23.46
N VAL A 233 30.61 4.21 22.28
CA VAL A 233 30.46 3.39 21.07
C VAL A 233 31.81 2.78 20.74
N GLU A 234 31.82 1.47 20.52
CA GLU A 234 32.96 0.77 19.93
C GLU A 234 32.59 0.33 18.52
N MET A 235 33.49 0.60 17.58
CA MET A 235 33.30 0.30 16.17
C MET A 235 34.49 -0.46 15.63
N SER A 236 34.23 -1.42 14.74
CA SER A 236 35.28 -2.14 14.03
C SER A 236 34.85 -2.49 12.61
N VAL A 237 35.81 -2.48 11.68
CA VAL A 237 35.57 -2.90 10.29
C VAL A 237 36.19 -4.28 10.07
N GLU A 238 35.37 -5.22 9.62
CA GLU A 238 35.83 -6.57 9.32
C GLU A 238 36.66 -6.60 8.03
N PRO A 239 37.75 -7.40 7.98
CA PRO A 239 38.49 -7.62 6.74
C PRO A 239 37.60 -8.20 5.64
N SER A 240 37.88 -7.83 4.39
CA SER A 240 37.21 -8.37 3.20
C SER A 240 38.26 -8.76 2.17
N ASP A 241 38.11 -9.93 1.55
CA ASP A 241 38.98 -10.36 0.46
C ASP A 241 38.73 -9.55 -0.83
N ALA A 242 37.54 -8.94 -0.94
CA ALA A 242 37.13 -8.14 -2.10
C ALA A 242 37.58 -6.68 -2.01
N PHE A 243 37.98 -6.20 -0.85
CA PHE A 243 38.31 -4.79 -0.63
C PHE A 243 39.50 -4.63 0.31
N MET A 244 40.46 -3.80 -0.09
CA MET A 244 41.32 -3.13 0.90
C MET A 244 40.61 -1.88 1.41
N PHE A 245 40.99 -1.37 2.58
CA PHE A 245 40.48 -0.11 3.07
C PHE A 245 41.53 0.71 3.81
N SER A 246 41.35 2.03 3.82
CA SER A 246 42.03 2.94 4.74
C SER A 246 41.01 3.65 5.64
N GLY A 247 41.35 3.74 6.93
CA GLY A 247 40.47 4.25 7.99
C GLY A 247 40.77 3.55 9.32
N LEU A 248 40.06 3.94 10.37
CA LEU A 248 40.23 3.33 11.70
C LEU A 248 39.63 1.93 11.70
N LYS A 249 40.46 0.89 11.67
CA LYS A 249 40.02 -0.51 11.73
C LYS A 249 39.21 -0.82 12.99
N GLN A 250 39.60 -0.24 14.13
CA GLN A 250 38.87 -0.33 15.39
C GLN A 250 39.02 1.00 16.12
N VAL A 251 37.92 1.50 16.68
CA VAL A 251 37.89 2.75 17.44
C VAL A 251 36.85 2.67 18.55
N ARG A 252 37.16 3.29 19.67
CA ARG A 252 36.20 3.56 20.75
C ARG A 252 36.09 5.06 20.93
N LEU A 253 34.87 5.58 20.89
CA LEU A 253 34.60 7.01 20.99
C LEU A 253 33.33 7.27 21.81
N ARG A 254 33.12 8.55 22.15
CA ARG A 254 31.91 9.01 22.84
C ARG A 254 31.13 9.95 21.94
N ILE A 255 29.84 9.68 21.79
CA ILE A 255 28.92 10.55 21.04
C ILE A 255 28.02 11.26 22.04
N LEU A 256 28.03 12.59 22.03
CA LEU A 256 27.19 13.42 22.90
C LEU A 256 25.69 13.23 22.59
N PRO A 257 24.78 13.52 23.53
CA PRO A 257 23.34 13.47 23.28
C PRO A 257 22.94 14.30 22.07
N GLY A 258 22.17 13.71 21.15
CA GLY A 258 21.72 14.37 19.91
C GLY A 258 22.79 14.62 18.86
N ALA A 259 24.07 14.40 19.18
CA ALA A 259 25.17 14.64 18.26
C ALA A 259 25.32 13.49 17.25
N GLU A 260 25.88 13.85 16.09
CA GLU A 260 26.28 12.90 15.06
C GLU A 260 27.80 12.82 15.00
N GLN A 261 28.30 11.60 14.79
CA GLN A 261 29.70 11.31 14.55
C GLN A 261 29.87 10.73 13.14
N GLU A 262 30.67 11.40 12.32
CA GLU A 262 31.03 10.94 10.98
C GLU A 262 32.32 10.12 11.01
N MET A 263 32.37 9.01 10.27
CA MET A 263 33.54 8.17 10.05
C MET A 263 33.75 7.94 8.56
N LEU A 264 34.91 8.38 8.03
CA LEU A 264 35.28 8.20 6.63
C LEU A 264 36.19 6.98 6.44
N TYR A 265 35.81 6.09 5.54
CA TYR A 265 36.61 4.95 5.09
C TYR A 265 36.81 5.03 3.58
N ASN A 266 38.03 4.84 3.10
CA ASN A 266 38.28 4.72 1.67
C ASN A 266 38.46 3.25 1.33
N PHE A 267 37.44 2.65 0.72
CA PHE A 267 37.51 1.29 0.21
C PHE A 267 38.23 1.25 -1.14
N TYR A 268 38.89 0.13 -1.42
CA TYR A 268 39.64 -0.10 -2.64
C TYR A 268 39.27 -1.49 -3.18
N PRO A 269 38.34 -1.56 -4.15
CA PRO A 269 37.84 -2.83 -4.66
C PRO A 269 38.93 -3.61 -5.40
N LEU A 270 39.08 -4.88 -5.05
CA LEU A 270 40.05 -5.82 -5.64
C LEU A 270 39.42 -6.76 -6.67
N MET A 271 38.12 -7.03 -6.53
CA MET A 271 37.36 -7.97 -7.35
C MET A 271 36.20 -7.27 -8.04
N ALA A 272 35.88 -7.70 -9.26
CA ALA A 272 34.69 -7.25 -9.98
C ALA A 272 33.45 -8.06 -9.58
N GLY A 273 32.27 -7.60 -10.00
CA GLY A 273 30.98 -8.24 -9.73
C GLY A 273 30.30 -7.73 -8.45
N TYR A 274 29.23 -8.42 -8.04
CA TYR A 274 28.49 -8.10 -6.81
C TYR A 274 29.29 -8.55 -5.59
N GLN A 275 29.96 -7.60 -4.93
CA GLN A 275 30.80 -7.84 -3.76
C GLN A 275 30.18 -7.18 -2.53
N ASN A 276 30.19 -7.89 -1.40
CA ASN A 276 29.72 -7.32 -0.14
C ASN A 276 30.76 -6.32 0.40
N LEU A 277 30.30 -5.15 0.83
CA LEU A 277 31.15 -4.14 1.46
C LEU A 277 31.77 -4.67 2.77
N PRO A 278 32.97 -4.20 3.15
CA PRO A 278 33.53 -4.47 4.48
C PRO A 278 32.53 -4.14 5.58
N GLN A 279 32.27 -5.10 6.47
CA GLN A 279 31.22 -4.95 7.48
C GLN A 279 31.65 -4.00 8.59
N LEU A 280 30.85 -2.98 8.86
CA LEU A 280 30.99 -2.12 10.04
C LEU A 280 30.21 -2.73 11.21
N ASN A 281 30.93 -3.12 12.24
CA ASN A 281 30.41 -3.53 13.53
C ASN A 281 30.33 -2.34 14.46
N ILE A 282 29.19 -2.20 15.13
CA ILE A 282 28.94 -1.14 16.11
C ILE A 282 28.39 -1.81 17.37
N SER A 283 29.03 -1.58 18.50
CA SER A 283 28.58 -2.04 19.80
C SER A 283 28.35 -0.86 20.75
N LEU A 284 27.23 -0.94 21.47
CA LEU A 284 26.85 0.02 22.49
C LEU A 284 27.15 -0.56 23.87
N LEU A 285 28.11 0.03 24.58
CA LEU A 285 28.51 -0.48 25.90
C LEU A 285 27.41 -0.30 26.95
N ARG A 286 26.56 0.73 26.80
CA ARG A 286 25.42 1.02 27.69
C ARG A 286 24.15 0.24 27.36
N PHE A 287 24.04 -0.22 26.11
CA PHE A 287 22.86 -0.94 25.62
C PHE A 287 23.28 -2.24 24.93
N PRO A 288 23.83 -3.22 25.67
CA PRO A 288 24.28 -4.49 25.09
C PRO A 288 23.14 -5.31 24.47
N ALA A 289 21.89 -5.04 24.87
CA ALA A 289 20.70 -5.67 24.30
C ALA A 289 20.32 -5.13 22.90
N VAL A 290 20.84 -3.96 22.50
CA VAL A 290 20.68 -3.48 21.12
C VAL A 290 21.57 -4.35 20.25
N SER A 291 20.95 -5.28 19.53
CA SER A 291 21.72 -6.19 18.70
C SER A 291 22.47 -5.41 17.61
N GLY A 292 23.74 -5.73 17.39
CA GLY A 292 24.47 -5.23 16.23
C GLY A 292 23.74 -5.56 14.91
N GLN A 293 22.95 -6.64 14.90
CA GLN A 293 22.04 -6.98 13.79
C GLN A 293 21.01 -5.90 13.50
N LEU A 294 20.45 -5.24 14.51
CA LEU A 294 19.50 -4.15 14.31
C LEU A 294 20.18 -2.96 13.62
N LEU A 295 21.35 -2.53 14.10
CA LEU A 295 22.09 -1.41 13.50
C LEU A 295 22.54 -1.73 12.07
N ARG A 296 22.93 -2.99 11.81
CA ARG A 296 23.30 -3.47 10.46
C ARG A 296 22.16 -3.34 9.45
N ARG A 297 20.88 -3.35 9.87
CA ARG A 297 19.76 -3.16 8.93
C ARG A 297 19.79 -1.80 8.24
N PHE A 298 20.33 -0.77 8.88
CA PHE A 298 20.44 0.57 8.30
C PHE A 298 21.72 0.75 7.46
N LEU A 299 22.68 -0.15 7.59
CA LEU A 299 23.94 -0.09 6.86
C LEU A 299 23.84 -0.80 5.50
N PRO A 300 24.47 -0.29 4.44
CA PRO A 300 24.52 -0.99 3.16
C PRO A 300 25.24 -2.33 3.34
N SER A 301 24.63 -3.42 2.86
CA SER A 301 25.15 -4.78 3.00
C SER A 301 25.48 -5.44 1.66
N ARG A 302 25.05 -4.84 0.54
CA ARG A 302 25.24 -5.30 -0.85
C ARG A 302 25.35 -4.11 -1.78
#